data_AF-A0A2X1L2U0-F1
#
_entry.id   AF-A0A2X1L2U0-F1
#
_cell.length_a   1.000
_cell.length_b   1.000
_cell.length_c   1.000
_cell.angle_alpha   90.00
_cell.angle_beta   90.00
_cell.angle_gamma   90.00
#
_symmetry.space_group_name_H-M   'P 1'
#
loop_
_entity.id
_entity.type
_entity.pdbx_description
1 polymer ?
#
loop_
_entity_poly.entity_id
_entity_poly.type
_entity_poly.pdbx_seq_one_letter_code
_entity_poly.pdbx_strand_id
1 'polypeptide(L)'
;MSSTFSSLKSQASQYNDAVTRSHEYAQLATYAENNSANINQNYSQEFVGYVTSQRPGEADQLLSDTASPEVRAERERLVQAFVEERMKPQLLQQFEQNKARTGEGMGSVSSSSGGGDLESEYQVQQMQMEYRANESGVRQQGDVSGDVADRRRHAESQVHDEKNTVISSGNIPKEEYNRLQSEHEQGNKNFNVAKAAENERQTTLPDEHKGKYSLDKVMDEMKKNNQ
;
A
#
# COMPACT_ATOMS: atom_id res chain seq x y z
N MET A 1 29.34 -26.82 -46.17
CA MET A 1 28.01 -26.55 -45.57
C MET A 1 27.81 -27.20 -44.20
N SER A 2 28.30 -28.43 -43.94
CA SER A 2 28.18 -29.09 -42.62
C SER A 2 29.00 -28.43 -41.48
N SER A 3 30.17 -27.87 -41.80
CA SER A 3 31.05 -27.20 -40.82
C SER A 3 30.49 -25.89 -40.25
N THR A 4 29.74 -25.12 -41.06
CA THR A 4 29.16 -23.83 -40.65
C THR A 4 27.96 -24.01 -39.71
N PHE A 5 27.17 -25.07 -39.88
CA PHE A 5 26.03 -25.36 -39.01
C PHE A 5 26.48 -25.92 -37.65
N SER A 6 27.49 -26.79 -37.64
CA SER A 6 28.06 -27.33 -36.41
C SER A 6 28.75 -26.26 -35.55
N SER A 7 29.43 -25.30 -36.20
CA SER A 7 30.03 -24.15 -35.52
C SER A 7 28.98 -23.19 -34.95
N LEU A 8 27.90 -22.89 -35.68
CA LEU A 8 26.78 -22.07 -35.17
C LEU A 8 26.11 -22.69 -33.95
N LYS A 9 25.88 -24.01 -33.96
CA LYS A 9 25.31 -24.73 -32.81
C LYS A 9 26.25 -24.68 -31.60
N SER A 10 27.56 -24.86 -31.83
CA SER A 10 28.57 -24.76 -30.78
C SER A 10 28.69 -23.34 -30.21
N GLN A 11 28.58 -22.32 -31.06
CA GLN A 11 28.61 -20.91 -30.65
C GLN A 11 27.35 -20.53 -29.87
N ALA A 12 26.18 -21.00 -30.31
CA ALA A 12 24.92 -20.78 -29.61
C ALA A 12 24.89 -21.49 -28.25
N SER A 13 25.40 -22.73 -28.15
CA SER A 13 25.51 -23.43 -26.88
C SER A 13 26.51 -22.74 -25.95
N GLN A 14 27.68 -22.34 -26.46
CA GLN A 14 28.67 -21.59 -25.67
C GLN A 14 28.13 -20.24 -25.19
N TYR A 15 27.38 -19.54 -26.03
CA TYR A 15 26.74 -18.27 -25.66
C TYR A 15 25.68 -18.47 -24.58
N ASN A 16 24.78 -19.45 -24.75
CA ASN A 16 23.78 -19.76 -23.72
C ASN A 16 24.40 -20.24 -22.41
N ASP A 17 25.44 -21.07 -22.47
CA ASP A 17 26.19 -21.50 -21.29
C ASP A 17 26.87 -20.32 -20.60
N ALA A 18 27.47 -19.40 -21.37
CA ALA A 18 28.11 -18.20 -20.85
C ALA A 18 27.09 -17.24 -20.22
N VAL A 19 25.95 -17.02 -20.87
CA VAL A 19 24.86 -16.17 -20.36
C VAL A 19 24.26 -16.78 -19.08
N THR A 20 23.96 -18.08 -19.09
CA THR A 20 23.40 -18.79 -17.91
C THR A 20 24.38 -18.73 -16.75
N ARG A 21 25.65 -19.08 -16.96
CA ARG A 21 26.68 -18.97 -15.93
C ARG A 21 26.81 -17.53 -15.44
N SER A 22 26.82 -16.54 -16.34
CA SER A 22 26.92 -15.13 -15.94
C SER A 22 25.76 -14.69 -15.06
N HIS A 23 24.55 -15.18 -15.33
CA HIS A 23 23.36 -14.88 -14.56
C HIS A 23 23.41 -15.53 -13.17
N GLU A 24 23.83 -16.80 -13.08
CA GLU A 24 24.01 -17.49 -11.80
C GLU A 24 25.13 -16.85 -10.96
N TYR A 25 26.23 -16.42 -11.57
CA TYR A 25 27.28 -15.67 -10.89
C TYR A 25 26.78 -14.31 -10.38
N ALA A 26 25.97 -13.59 -11.18
CA ALA A 26 25.38 -12.33 -10.75
C ALA A 26 24.42 -12.51 -9.57
N GLN A 27 23.61 -13.58 -9.57
CA GLN A 27 22.74 -13.91 -8.46
C GLN A 27 23.52 -14.31 -7.21
N LEU A 28 24.57 -15.12 -7.35
CA LEU A 28 25.44 -15.50 -6.25
C LEU A 28 26.14 -14.28 -5.63
N ALA A 29 26.62 -13.36 -6.47
CA ALA A 29 27.22 -12.10 -6.03
C ALA A 29 26.19 -11.24 -5.28
N THR A 30 24.98 -11.10 -5.82
CA THR A 30 23.89 -10.36 -5.16
C THR A 30 23.51 -10.98 -3.82
N TYR A 31 23.48 -12.32 -3.73
CA TYR A 31 23.24 -13.02 -2.47
C TYR A 31 24.37 -12.75 -1.47
N ALA A 32 25.63 -12.80 -1.91
CA ALA A 32 26.78 -12.48 -1.06
C ALA A 32 26.75 -11.03 -0.57
N GLU A 33 26.37 -10.08 -1.43
CA GLU A 33 26.24 -8.67 -1.08
C GLU A 33 25.14 -8.45 -0.04
N ASN A 34 23.95 -9.01 -0.26
CA ASN A 34 22.82 -8.88 0.65
C ASN A 34 23.08 -9.55 2.02
N ASN A 35 23.84 -10.64 2.04
CA ASN A 35 24.19 -11.37 3.27
C ASN A 35 25.59 -11.02 3.79
N SER A 36 26.24 -9.99 3.22
CA SER A 36 27.64 -9.66 3.44
C SER A 36 27.95 -9.40 4.91
N ALA A 37 27.06 -8.77 5.67
CA ALA A 37 27.26 -8.51 7.09
C ALA A 37 27.37 -9.81 7.91
N ASN A 38 26.50 -10.79 7.64
CA ASN A 38 26.50 -12.08 8.33
C ASN A 38 27.70 -12.95 7.89
N ILE A 39 27.97 -12.95 6.58
CA ILE A 39 29.13 -13.62 5.96
C ILE A 39 30.42 -13.06 6.59
N ASN A 40 30.61 -11.74 6.59
CA ASN A 40 31.82 -11.12 7.13
C ASN A 40 32.03 -11.45 8.61
N GLN A 41 30.98 -11.46 9.44
CA GLN A 41 31.12 -11.73 10.87
C GLN A 41 31.50 -13.19 11.16
N ASN A 42 30.88 -14.16 10.47
CA ASN A 42 31.15 -15.59 10.66
C ASN A 42 32.52 -15.99 10.09
N TYR A 43 32.80 -15.57 8.85
CA TYR A 43 34.00 -15.99 8.15
C TYR A 43 35.27 -15.28 8.60
N SER A 44 35.18 -14.09 9.21
CA SER A 44 36.36 -13.43 9.80
C SER A 44 36.94 -14.25 10.95
N GLN A 45 36.11 -14.91 11.76
CA GLN A 45 36.56 -15.78 12.85
C GLN A 45 37.11 -17.09 12.32
N GLU A 46 36.45 -17.70 11.33
CA GLU A 46 36.96 -18.89 10.67
C GLU A 46 38.30 -18.65 9.97
N PHE A 47 38.50 -17.45 9.40
CA PHE A 47 39.75 -17.07 8.76
C PHE A 47 40.92 -17.07 9.75
N VAL A 48 40.72 -16.57 10.98
CA VAL A 48 41.74 -16.65 12.05
C VAL A 48 42.13 -18.10 12.33
N GLY A 49 41.14 -18.99 12.45
CA GLY A 49 41.39 -20.42 12.64
C GLY A 49 42.10 -21.07 11.44
N TYR A 50 41.73 -20.67 10.21
CA TYR A 50 42.34 -21.16 8.97
C TYR A 50 43.80 -20.73 8.83
N VAL A 51 44.13 -19.46 9.13
CA VAL A 51 45.53 -18.99 9.14
C VAL A 51 46.34 -19.76 10.19
N THR A 52 45.76 -19.98 11.37
CA THR A 52 46.41 -20.75 12.44
C THR A 52 46.68 -22.20 12.05
N SER A 53 45.81 -22.84 11.26
CA SER A 53 46.02 -24.23 10.80
C SER A 53 47.01 -24.32 9.64
N GLN A 54 47.00 -23.37 8.71
CA GLN A 54 47.89 -23.36 7.53
C GLN A 54 49.30 -22.89 7.88
N ARG A 55 49.43 -21.94 8.80
CA ARG A 55 50.69 -21.27 9.17
C ARG A 55 50.85 -21.18 10.69
N PRO A 56 50.90 -22.31 11.43
CA PRO A 56 50.87 -22.30 12.90
C PRO A 56 52.02 -21.54 13.55
N GLY A 57 53.20 -21.45 12.92
CA GLY A 57 54.35 -20.70 13.43
C GLY A 57 54.38 -19.22 13.08
N GLU A 58 53.53 -18.79 12.13
CA GLU A 58 53.53 -17.43 11.57
C GLU A 58 52.16 -16.74 11.74
N ALA A 59 51.18 -17.42 12.34
CA ALA A 59 49.79 -16.96 12.41
C ALA A 59 49.65 -15.62 13.13
N ASP A 60 50.30 -15.44 14.28
CA ASP A 60 50.23 -14.19 15.03
C ASP A 60 50.76 -13.01 14.20
N GLN A 61 51.87 -13.21 13.47
CA GLN A 61 52.43 -12.18 12.59
C GLN A 61 51.51 -11.92 11.39
N LEU A 62 51.03 -12.97 10.73
CA LEU A 62 50.16 -12.88 9.57
C LEU A 62 48.81 -12.24 9.88
N LEU A 63 48.30 -12.38 11.11
CA LEU A 63 47.04 -11.79 11.55
C LEU A 63 47.21 -10.35 12.10
N SER A 64 48.30 -10.06 12.81
CA SER A 64 48.49 -8.78 13.52
C SER A 64 49.31 -7.75 12.74
N ASP A 65 50.33 -8.15 11.97
CA ASP A 65 51.24 -7.22 11.30
C ASP A 65 50.67 -6.77 9.95
N THR A 66 50.10 -5.56 9.97
CA THR A 66 49.56 -4.88 8.80
C THR A 66 50.56 -3.93 8.15
N ALA A 67 51.74 -3.73 8.74
CA ALA A 67 52.72 -2.74 8.32
C ALA A 67 53.72 -3.29 7.29
N SER A 68 54.06 -4.59 7.36
CA SER A 68 54.92 -5.22 6.36
C SER A 68 54.14 -5.50 5.05
N PRO A 69 54.63 -5.01 3.89
CA PRO A 69 54.07 -5.32 2.58
C PRO A 69 54.10 -6.83 2.26
N GLU A 70 55.15 -7.52 2.67
CA GLU A 70 55.34 -8.96 2.44
C GLU A 70 54.33 -9.78 3.25
N VAL A 71 54.15 -9.45 4.54
CA VAL A 71 53.14 -10.10 5.40
C VAL A 71 51.73 -9.82 4.89
N ARG A 72 51.46 -8.61 4.39
CA ARG A 72 50.17 -8.27 3.78
C ARG A 72 49.90 -9.09 2.52
N ALA A 73 50.88 -9.23 1.63
CA ALA A 73 50.73 -10.03 0.41
C ALA A 73 50.47 -11.51 0.75
N GLU A 74 51.15 -12.06 1.76
CA GLU A 74 50.93 -13.44 2.19
C GLU A 74 49.56 -13.62 2.86
N ARG A 75 49.12 -12.64 3.66
CA ARG A 75 47.75 -12.60 4.20
C ARG A 75 46.71 -12.57 3.09
N GLU A 76 46.88 -11.74 2.06
CA GLU A 76 45.97 -11.68 0.92
C GLU A 76 45.88 -13.01 0.17
N ARG A 77 47.00 -13.72 0.00
CA ARG A 77 47.00 -15.09 -0.56
C ARG A 77 46.21 -16.06 0.32
N LEU A 78 46.38 -15.99 1.65
CA LEU A 78 45.63 -16.83 2.58
C LEU A 78 44.13 -16.50 2.56
N VAL A 79 43.76 -15.22 2.44
CA VAL A 79 42.36 -14.80 2.26
C VAL A 79 41.80 -15.36 0.96
N GLN A 80 42.53 -15.27 -0.15
CA GLN A 80 42.10 -15.85 -1.43
C GLN A 80 41.92 -17.36 -1.32
N ALA A 81 42.88 -18.08 -0.74
CA ALA A 81 42.78 -19.52 -0.53
C ALA A 81 41.58 -19.88 0.37
N PHE A 82 41.37 -19.13 1.46
CA PHE A 82 40.23 -19.32 2.34
C PHE A 82 38.89 -19.07 1.63
N VAL A 83 38.80 -18.04 0.80
CA VAL A 83 37.60 -17.75 0.00
C VAL A 83 37.30 -18.91 -0.95
N GLU A 84 38.31 -19.43 -1.66
CA GLU A 84 38.14 -20.55 -2.59
C GLU A 84 37.80 -21.87 -1.88
N GLU A 85 38.48 -22.19 -0.79
CA GLU A 85 38.39 -23.50 -0.12
C GLU A 85 37.24 -23.60 0.88
N ARG A 86 36.88 -22.49 1.54
CA ARG A 86 35.89 -22.47 2.62
C ARG A 86 34.64 -21.67 2.24
N MET A 87 34.81 -20.43 1.81
CA MET A 87 33.65 -19.54 1.60
C MET A 87 32.84 -19.91 0.35
N LYS A 88 33.47 -20.10 -0.81
CA LYS A 88 32.76 -20.37 -2.07
C LYS A 88 31.92 -21.65 -2.03
N PRO A 89 32.42 -22.81 -1.55
CA PRO A 89 31.62 -24.03 -1.51
C PRO A 89 30.38 -23.89 -0.61
N GLN A 90 30.54 -23.22 0.54
CA GLN A 90 29.43 -22.99 1.46
C GLN A 90 28.43 -21.98 0.91
N LEU A 91 28.91 -20.91 0.27
CA LEU A 91 28.05 -19.90 -0.36
C LEU A 91 27.24 -20.50 -1.51
N LEU A 92 27.88 -21.33 -2.35
CA LEU A 92 27.20 -22.08 -3.41
C LEU A 92 26.16 -23.03 -2.83
N GLN A 93 26.49 -23.76 -1.76
CA GLN A 93 25.57 -24.67 -1.09
C GLN A 93 24.36 -23.92 -0.49
N GLN A 94 24.58 -22.80 0.19
CA GLN A 94 23.50 -21.99 0.74
C GLN A 94 22.63 -21.37 -0.35
N PHE A 95 23.26 -20.89 -1.43
CA PHE A 95 22.54 -20.39 -2.60
C PHE A 95 21.68 -21.48 -3.23
N GLU A 96 22.21 -22.69 -3.42
CA GLU A 96 21.47 -23.83 -3.96
C GLU A 96 20.32 -24.27 -3.05
N GLN A 97 20.52 -24.28 -1.72
CA GLN A 97 19.46 -24.54 -0.75
C GLN A 97 18.37 -23.47 -0.76
N ASN A 98 18.74 -22.19 -0.86
CA ASN A 98 17.77 -21.09 -0.96
C ASN A 98 17.05 -21.09 -2.32
N LYS A 99 17.74 -21.45 -3.41
CA LYS A 99 17.15 -21.66 -4.73
C LYS A 99 16.16 -22.84 -4.70
N ALA A 100 16.50 -23.94 -4.04
CA ALA A 100 15.61 -25.08 -3.87
C ALA A 100 14.35 -24.72 -3.07
N ARG A 101 14.49 -23.98 -1.96
CA ARG A 101 13.35 -23.47 -1.16
C ARG A 101 12.49 -22.45 -1.89
N THR A 102 13.09 -21.59 -2.70
CA THR A 102 12.35 -20.64 -3.55
C THR A 102 11.67 -21.36 -4.72
N GLY A 103 12.26 -22.47 -5.19
CA GLY A 103 11.70 -23.37 -6.19
C GLY A 103 10.52 -24.23 -5.70
N GLU A 104 10.29 -24.33 -4.39
CA GLU A 104 9.09 -24.99 -3.83
C GLU A 104 7.80 -24.20 -4.06
N GLY A 105 7.90 -22.91 -4.44
CA GLY A 105 6.76 -22.07 -4.87
C GLY A 105 6.77 -21.69 -6.37
N MET A 106 7.93 -21.75 -7.02
CA MET A 106 8.08 -21.57 -8.46
C MET A 106 8.61 -22.86 -9.07
N GLY A 107 7.69 -23.69 -9.58
CA GLY A 107 8.01 -24.94 -10.28
C GLY A 107 9.18 -24.78 -11.26
N SER A 108 10.03 -25.80 -11.30
CA SER A 108 11.31 -25.81 -12.02
C SER A 108 11.23 -25.17 -13.41
N VAL A 109 12.04 -24.15 -13.65
CA VAL A 109 12.49 -23.84 -15.02
C VAL A 109 13.49 -24.92 -15.42
N SER A 110 12.99 -26.01 -16.02
CA SER A 110 13.83 -27.02 -16.63
C SER A 110 14.63 -26.37 -17.76
N SER A 111 15.95 -26.35 -17.64
CA SER A 111 16.84 -26.12 -18.78
C SER A 111 16.60 -27.26 -19.77
N SER A 112 16.00 -26.96 -20.92
CA SER A 112 15.61 -27.98 -21.91
C SER A 112 16.86 -28.67 -22.45
N SER A 113 16.99 -29.95 -22.12
CA SER A 113 17.94 -30.83 -22.79
C SER A 113 17.37 -31.17 -24.16
N GLY A 114 17.88 -30.53 -25.20
CA GLY A 114 17.96 -31.10 -26.55
C GLY A 114 16.66 -31.22 -27.36
N GLY A 115 16.57 -30.40 -28.41
CA GLY A 115 16.03 -30.83 -29.70
C GLY A 115 14.50 -30.82 -29.91
N GLY A 116 13.73 -30.10 -29.10
CA GLY A 116 12.32 -29.81 -29.35
C GLY A 116 12.09 -28.43 -29.97
N ASP A 117 10.97 -28.24 -30.66
CA ASP A 117 10.55 -26.96 -31.27
C ASP A 117 10.57 -25.83 -30.24
N LEU A 118 11.64 -25.02 -30.25
CA LEU A 118 11.82 -23.82 -29.41
C LEU A 118 10.64 -22.86 -29.47
N GLU A 119 9.94 -22.83 -30.60
CA GLU A 119 8.73 -22.01 -30.79
C GLU A 119 7.57 -22.49 -29.92
N SER A 120 7.40 -23.81 -29.78
CA SER A 120 6.42 -24.41 -28.88
C SER A 120 6.78 -24.21 -27.41
N GLU A 121 8.06 -24.35 -27.05
CA GLU A 121 8.54 -24.11 -25.69
C GLU A 121 8.35 -22.64 -25.29
N TYR A 122 8.64 -21.70 -26.20
CA TYR A 122 8.42 -20.28 -25.98
C TYR A 122 6.94 -19.94 -25.79
N GLN A 123 6.04 -20.54 -26.58
CA GLN A 123 4.60 -20.36 -26.41
C GLN A 123 4.10 -20.89 -25.06
N VAL A 124 4.55 -22.09 -24.66
CA VAL A 124 4.21 -22.67 -23.35
C VAL A 124 4.74 -21.80 -22.22
N GLN A 125 5.95 -21.26 -22.35
CA GLN A 125 6.56 -20.40 -21.35
C GLN A 125 5.87 -19.03 -21.25
N GLN A 126 5.43 -18.44 -22.36
CA GLN A 126 4.59 -17.25 -22.34
C GLN A 126 3.27 -17.49 -21.61
N MET A 127 2.57 -18.58 -21.91
CA MET A 127 1.31 -18.91 -21.23
C MET A 127 1.50 -19.12 -19.73
N GLN A 128 2.62 -19.74 -19.30
CA GLN A 128 2.91 -19.89 -17.88
C GLN A 128 3.22 -18.55 -17.19
N MET A 129 3.91 -17.63 -17.86
CA MET A 129 4.16 -16.29 -17.32
C MET A 129 2.86 -15.48 -17.21
N GLU A 130 1.99 -15.53 -18.22
CA GLU A 130 0.67 -14.89 -18.17
C GLU A 130 -0.21 -15.46 -17.06
N TYR A 131 -0.22 -16.79 -16.89
CA TYR A 131 -0.96 -17.44 -15.82
C TYR A 131 -0.48 -16.99 -14.44
N ARG A 132 0.85 -16.99 -14.20
CA ARG A 132 1.42 -16.56 -12.92
C ARG A 132 1.23 -15.07 -12.65
N ALA A 133 1.30 -14.24 -13.69
CA ALA A 133 0.99 -12.81 -13.59
C ALA A 133 -0.46 -12.61 -13.15
N ASN A 134 -1.40 -13.34 -13.75
CA ASN A 134 -2.81 -13.28 -13.39
C ASN A 134 -3.09 -13.80 -11.98
N GLU A 135 -2.48 -14.93 -11.59
CA GLU A 135 -2.58 -15.51 -10.24
C GLU A 135 -2.03 -14.55 -9.16
N SER A 136 -0.97 -13.81 -9.48
CA SER A 136 -0.36 -12.81 -8.59
C SER A 136 -1.07 -11.45 -8.62
N GLY A 137 -2.19 -11.33 -9.35
CA GLY A 137 -2.95 -10.09 -9.48
C GLY A 137 -2.25 -8.99 -10.29
N VAL A 138 -1.22 -9.32 -11.06
CA VAL A 138 -0.55 -8.40 -11.99
C VAL A 138 -1.47 -8.17 -13.18
N ARG A 139 -2.00 -6.96 -13.27
CA ARG A 139 -2.90 -6.55 -14.35
C ARG A 139 -2.12 -5.90 -15.48
N GLN A 140 -2.57 -6.08 -16.72
CA GLN A 140 -1.97 -5.38 -17.85
C GLN A 140 -2.15 -3.86 -17.69
N GLN A 141 -1.20 -3.09 -18.23
CA GLN A 141 -1.20 -1.62 -18.10
C GLN A 141 -2.50 -0.96 -18.62
N GLY A 142 -3.13 -1.56 -19.64
CA GLY A 142 -4.42 -1.13 -20.16
C GLY A 142 -5.59 -1.36 -19.19
N ASP A 143 -5.61 -2.50 -18.49
CA ASP A 143 -6.68 -2.88 -17.57
C ASP A 143 -6.67 -2.03 -16.31
N VAL A 144 -5.48 -1.67 -15.81
CA VAL A 144 -5.33 -0.77 -14.66
C VAL A 144 -5.87 0.62 -15.01
N SER A 145 -5.54 1.12 -16.19
CA SER A 145 -5.98 2.44 -16.64
C SER A 145 -7.50 2.50 -16.82
N GLY A 146 -8.11 1.43 -17.33
CA GLY A 146 -9.58 1.28 -17.44
C GLY A 146 -10.27 1.22 -16.08
N ASP A 147 -9.84 0.32 -15.18
CA ASP A 147 -10.43 0.15 -13.84
C ASP A 147 -10.33 1.46 -13.02
N VAL A 148 -9.20 2.16 -13.09
CA VAL A 148 -9.02 3.45 -12.41
C VAL A 148 -9.96 4.51 -12.99
N ALA A 149 -10.10 4.58 -14.32
CA ALA A 149 -11.00 5.53 -14.97
C ALA A 149 -12.47 5.26 -14.61
N ASP A 150 -12.87 3.98 -14.52
CA ASP A 150 -14.23 3.59 -14.15
C ASP A 150 -14.53 3.87 -12.69
N ARG A 151 -13.61 3.52 -11.78
CA ARG A 151 -13.72 3.88 -10.36
C ARG A 151 -13.82 5.38 -10.15
N ARG A 152 -13.04 6.16 -10.90
CA ARG A 152 -13.09 7.62 -10.85
C ARG A 152 -14.45 8.14 -11.31
N ARG A 153 -14.98 7.64 -12.42
CA ARG A 153 -16.32 8.01 -12.92
C ARG A 153 -17.42 7.68 -11.91
N HIS A 154 -17.36 6.51 -11.27
CA HIS A 154 -18.32 6.13 -10.23
C HIS A 154 -18.25 7.04 -9.01
N ALA A 155 -17.04 7.35 -8.54
CA ALA A 155 -16.85 8.28 -7.43
C ALA A 155 -17.36 9.70 -7.76
N GLU A 156 -17.08 10.20 -8.96
CA GLU A 156 -17.56 11.50 -9.43
C GLU A 156 -19.10 11.55 -9.49
N SER A 157 -19.75 10.49 -9.98
CA SER A 157 -21.21 10.37 -10.01
C SER A 157 -21.80 10.36 -8.60
N GLN A 158 -21.23 9.56 -7.69
CA GLN A 158 -21.72 9.48 -6.32
C GLN A 158 -21.62 10.83 -5.59
N VAL A 159 -20.49 11.52 -5.72
CA VAL A 159 -20.31 12.86 -5.15
C VAL A 159 -21.30 13.86 -5.74
N HIS A 160 -21.60 13.74 -7.04
CA HIS A 160 -22.61 14.60 -7.68
C HIS A 160 -24.01 14.38 -7.11
N ASP A 161 -24.42 13.12 -6.94
CA ASP A 161 -25.74 12.75 -6.39
C ASP A 161 -25.88 13.15 -4.92
N GLU A 162 -24.83 12.91 -4.12
CA GLU A 162 -24.76 13.35 -2.73
C GLU A 162 -24.84 14.88 -2.62
N LYS A 163 -24.11 15.61 -3.47
CA LYS A 163 -24.18 17.07 -3.52
C LYS A 163 -25.60 17.56 -3.81
N ASN A 164 -26.27 16.98 -4.80
CA ASN A 164 -27.65 17.35 -5.14
C ASN A 164 -28.61 17.07 -3.98
N THR A 165 -28.42 15.96 -3.28
CA THR A 165 -29.21 15.57 -2.09
C THR A 165 -28.97 16.51 -0.90
N VAL A 166 -27.74 16.95 -0.67
CA VAL A 166 -27.42 17.92 0.39
C VAL A 166 -28.02 19.29 0.06
N ILE A 167 -27.95 19.74 -1.19
CA ILE A 167 -28.55 21.01 -1.62
C ILE A 167 -30.07 20.98 -1.43
N SER A 168 -30.73 19.91 -1.88
CA SER A 168 -32.19 19.79 -1.74
C SER A 168 -32.62 19.70 -0.28
N SER A 169 -31.92 18.90 0.53
CA SER A 169 -32.20 18.80 1.96
C SER A 169 -31.92 20.09 2.73
N GLY A 170 -30.98 20.93 2.29
CA GLY A 170 -30.76 22.26 2.85
C GLY A 170 -31.85 23.28 2.49
N ASN A 171 -32.52 23.12 1.35
CA ASN A 171 -33.61 24.02 0.93
C ASN A 171 -34.89 23.78 1.74
N ILE A 172 -35.20 22.53 2.12
CA ILE A 172 -36.43 22.18 2.84
C ILE A 172 -36.56 22.94 4.18
N PRO A 173 -35.56 22.93 5.11
CA PRO A 173 -35.64 23.70 6.35
C PRO A 173 -35.77 25.19 6.13
N LYS A 174 -35.17 25.73 5.06
CA LYS A 174 -35.25 27.15 4.74
C LYS A 174 -36.66 27.54 4.28
N GLU A 175 -37.28 26.70 3.45
CA GLU A 175 -38.67 26.87 3.02
C GLU A 175 -39.64 26.74 4.19
N GLU A 176 -39.47 25.72 5.04
CA GLU A 176 -40.27 25.56 6.26
C GLU A 176 -40.11 26.73 7.22
N TYR A 177 -38.89 27.22 7.45
CA TYR A 177 -38.64 28.38 8.29
C TYR A 177 -39.37 29.63 7.78
N ASN A 178 -39.23 29.92 6.49
CA ASN A 178 -39.89 31.08 5.88
C ASN A 178 -41.41 30.96 5.97
N ARG A 179 -41.96 29.76 5.76
CA ARG A 179 -43.38 29.48 5.90
C ARG A 179 -43.85 29.71 7.34
N LEU A 180 -43.16 29.14 8.32
CA LEU A 180 -43.50 29.26 9.74
C LEU A 180 -43.42 30.72 10.21
N GLN A 181 -42.43 31.47 9.75
CA GLN A 181 -42.31 32.89 10.04
C GLN A 181 -43.53 33.66 9.48
N SER A 182 -43.91 33.41 8.22
CA SER A 182 -45.08 34.05 7.62
C SER A 182 -46.39 33.68 8.34
N GLU A 183 -46.54 32.42 8.73
CA GLU A 183 -47.71 31.94 9.48
C GLU A 183 -47.78 32.62 10.87
N HIS A 184 -46.64 32.77 11.55
CA HIS A 184 -46.57 33.45 12.84
C HIS A 184 -46.88 34.95 12.73
N GLU A 185 -46.34 35.64 11.73
CA GLU A 185 -46.65 37.05 11.46
C GLU A 185 -48.15 37.25 11.17
N GLN A 186 -48.75 36.36 10.38
CA GLN A 186 -50.19 36.40 10.09
C GLN A 186 -51.01 36.10 11.35
N GLY A 187 -50.60 35.11 12.14
CA GLY A 187 -51.22 34.77 13.42
C GLY A 187 -51.23 35.96 14.39
N ASN A 188 -50.11 36.68 14.49
CA ASN A 188 -50.01 37.88 15.31
C ASN A 188 -50.94 39.00 14.83
N LYS A 189 -51.05 39.21 13.51
CA LYS A 189 -52.02 40.17 12.96
C LYS A 189 -53.45 39.78 13.32
N ASN A 190 -53.82 38.51 13.11
CA ASN A 190 -55.16 38.01 13.41
C ASN A 190 -55.48 38.13 14.91
N PHE A 191 -54.54 37.77 15.77
CA PHE A 191 -54.68 37.91 17.22
C PHE A 191 -54.89 39.37 17.64
N ASN A 192 -54.09 40.29 17.09
CA ASN A 192 -54.22 41.71 17.40
C ASN A 192 -55.57 42.28 16.95
N VAL A 193 -56.06 41.88 15.77
CA VAL A 193 -57.39 42.26 15.27
C VAL A 193 -58.48 41.71 16.18
N ALA A 194 -58.43 40.42 16.53
CA ALA A 194 -59.42 39.80 17.41
C ALA A 194 -59.41 40.43 18.82
N LYS A 195 -58.22 40.72 19.36
CA LYS A 195 -58.05 41.40 20.64
C LYS A 195 -58.64 42.82 20.62
N ALA A 196 -58.42 43.57 19.53
CA ALA A 196 -59.00 44.90 19.37
C ALA A 196 -60.54 44.83 19.30
N ALA A 197 -61.08 43.92 18.49
CA ALA A 197 -62.52 43.73 18.36
C ALA A 197 -63.19 43.31 19.68
N GLU A 198 -62.56 42.41 20.45
CA GLU A 198 -63.09 42.02 21.77
C GLU A 198 -63.02 43.17 22.77
N ASN A 199 -61.95 43.96 22.77
CA ASN A 199 -61.85 45.16 23.60
C ASN A 199 -63.00 46.15 23.30
N GLU A 200 -63.29 46.41 22.02
CA GLU A 200 -64.40 47.26 21.60
C GLU A 200 -65.75 46.69 22.04
N ARG A 201 -65.95 45.37 21.88
CA ARG A 201 -67.18 44.68 22.32
C ARG A 201 -67.42 44.84 23.82
N GLN A 202 -66.36 44.71 24.63
CA GLN A 202 -66.45 44.87 26.08
C GLN A 202 -66.72 46.31 26.52
N THR A 203 -66.35 47.32 25.72
CA THR A 203 -66.59 48.74 26.04
C THR A 203 -67.96 49.25 25.59
N THR A 204 -68.61 48.61 24.62
CA THR A 204 -69.83 49.14 23.94
C THR A 204 -71.15 48.57 24.49
N LEU A 205 -71.12 47.59 25.40
CA LEU A 205 -72.33 47.05 26.03
C LEU A 205 -72.96 48.08 27.01
N PRO A 206 -74.29 48.13 27.18
CA PRO A 206 -74.96 48.96 28.20
C PRO A 206 -74.41 48.68 29.60
N ASP A 207 -74.26 49.73 30.42
CA ASP A 207 -73.38 49.78 31.60
C ASP A 207 -73.52 48.64 32.63
N GLU A 208 -74.65 47.93 32.71
CA GLU A 208 -74.84 46.81 33.64
C GLU A 208 -74.31 45.45 33.15
N HIS A 209 -73.88 45.35 31.89
CA HIS A 209 -73.40 44.10 31.28
C HIS A 209 -71.99 44.17 30.70
N LYS A 210 -71.23 45.24 30.97
CA LYS A 210 -69.82 45.33 30.56
C LYS A 210 -69.00 44.33 31.36
N GLY A 211 -68.54 43.25 30.71
CA GLY A 211 -67.60 42.30 31.30
C GLY A 211 -66.32 42.94 31.87
N LYS A 212 -65.92 44.10 31.32
CA LYS A 212 -64.80 44.89 31.83
C LYS A 212 -65.12 45.58 33.16
N TYR A 213 -66.33 46.12 33.33
CA TYR A 213 -66.75 46.77 34.58
C TYR A 213 -66.89 45.74 35.71
N SER A 214 -67.42 44.56 35.42
CA SER A 214 -67.47 43.47 36.41
C SER A 214 -66.07 42.95 36.77
N LEU A 215 -65.14 42.85 35.81
CA LEU A 215 -63.76 42.44 36.08
C LEU A 215 -63.00 43.47 36.90
N ASP A 216 -63.11 44.75 36.56
CA ASP A 216 -62.47 45.86 37.29
C ASP A 216 -63.02 45.96 38.72
N LYS A 217 -64.34 45.81 38.90
CA LYS A 217 -64.97 45.74 40.23
C LYS A 217 -64.47 44.55 41.05
N VAL A 218 -64.39 43.35 40.45
CA VAL A 218 -63.87 42.15 41.13
C VAL A 218 -62.39 42.33 41.50
N MET A 219 -61.59 42.94 40.63
CA MET A 219 -60.18 43.26 40.90
C MET A 219 -60.03 44.27 42.05
N ASP A 220 -60.88 45.30 42.10
CA ASP A 220 -60.88 46.28 43.18
C ASP A 220 -61.39 45.70 44.50
N GLU A 221 -62.41 44.82 44.48
CA GLU A 221 -62.86 44.07 45.65
C GLU A 221 -61.78 43.12 46.17
N MET A 222 -61.07 42.40 45.29
CA MET A 222 -59.94 41.56 45.69
C MET A 222 -58.78 42.35 46.29
N LYS A 223 -58.51 43.57 45.80
CA LYS A 223 -57.49 44.46 46.39
C LYS A 223 -57.89 44.97 47.77
N LYS A 224 -59.17 45.31 47.97
CA LYS A 224 -59.69 45.76 49.27
C LYS A 224 -59.72 44.64 50.32
N ASN A 225 -60.00 43.41 49.92
CA ASN A 225 -60.03 42.25 50.84
C ASN A 225 -58.63 41.70 51.18
N ASN A 226 -57.57 42.16 50.50
CA ASN A 226 -56.18 41.79 50.76
C ASN A 226 -55.36 42.91 51.43
N GLN A 227 -56.02 43.94 51.98
CA GLN A 227 -55.46 44.92 52.91
C GLN A 227 -56.10 44.76 54.28
#